data_AF-A0A7S1T5P0-F1
#
_entry.id   AF-A0A7S1T5P0-F1
#
_cell.length_a   1.000
_cell.length_b   1.000
_cell.length_c   1.000
_cell.angle_alpha   90.00
_cell.angle_beta   90.00
_cell.angle_gamma   90.00
#
_symmetry.space_group_name_H-M   'P 1'
#
loop_
_entity.id
_entity.type
_entity.pdbx_description
1 polymer ?
#
loop_
_entity_poly.entity_id
_entity_poly.type
_entity_poly.pdbx_seq_one_letter_code
_entity_poly.pdbx_strand_id
1 'polypeptide(L)'
;NLFHQGGVSGIHHQALPGSSTADRTAAMSLYAMPILMANLGAEMLYILDKRLRAQWVAVGPRDRVLKVVAFHVFQEKLYDEAFRPQRVYDTARVWQVFANLAHSSVMRLSKASMDMLYIMMLMGFKYQLLCSRAPDDILKITLLHLNSIKDKA
;
A
#
# COMPACT_ATOMS: atom_id res chain seq x y z
N ASN A 1 45.72 -42.42 -39.66
CA ASN A 1 46.46 -42.22 -38.39
C ASN A 1 46.09 -40.83 -37.87
N LEU A 2 45.21 -40.74 -36.87
CA LEU A 2 45.44 -41.01 -35.42
C LEU A 2 46.35 -39.95 -34.77
N PHE A 3 45.79 -39.23 -33.79
CA PHE A 3 46.29 -38.91 -32.43
C PHE A 3 47.82 -38.79 -32.21
N HIS A 4 48.39 -37.83 -31.47
CA HIS A 4 48.08 -37.21 -30.15
C HIS A 4 49.06 -35.99 -29.96
N GLN A 5 48.97 -35.02 -29.04
CA GLN A 5 47.96 -34.50 -28.09
C GLN A 5 48.41 -33.09 -27.58
N GLY A 6 47.62 -32.43 -26.72
CA GLY A 6 48.04 -31.27 -25.89
C GLY A 6 47.86 -29.89 -26.56
N GLY A 7 47.37 -28.83 -25.89
CA GLY A 7 46.97 -28.73 -24.47
C GLY A 7 47.20 -27.30 -23.98
N VAL A 8 46.30 -26.35 -24.31
CA VAL A 8 46.45 -24.93 -23.94
C VAL A 8 45.74 -24.62 -22.63
N SER A 9 46.51 -24.05 -21.70
CA SER A 9 46.15 -23.89 -20.28
C SER A 9 45.05 -22.85 -20.01
N GLY A 10 44.18 -23.23 -19.07
CA GLY A 10 43.43 -22.39 -18.12
C GLY A 10 43.25 -20.90 -18.40
N ILE A 11 42.07 -20.54 -18.90
CA ILE A 11 41.45 -19.25 -18.58
C ILE A 11 40.65 -19.45 -17.29
N HIS A 12 41.19 -18.92 -16.19
CA HIS A 12 40.55 -18.96 -14.88
C HIS A 12 39.36 -17.98 -14.89
N HIS A 13 38.16 -18.47 -15.20
CA HIS A 13 36.92 -17.70 -15.06
C HIS A 13 36.64 -17.49 -13.58
N GLN A 14 37.27 -16.45 -13.02
CA GLN A 14 37.17 -16.10 -11.62
C GLN A 14 35.76 -15.57 -11.35
N ALA A 15 34.89 -16.45 -10.88
CA ALA A 15 33.55 -16.08 -10.44
C ALA A 15 33.67 -15.06 -9.30
N LEU A 16 33.09 -13.87 -9.49
CA LEU A 16 33.04 -12.85 -8.44
C LEU A 16 32.27 -13.41 -7.24
N PRO A 17 32.90 -13.55 -6.06
CA PRO A 17 32.21 -14.10 -4.90
C PRO A 17 31.27 -13.06 -4.30
N GLY A 18 29.99 -13.42 -4.12
CA GLY A 18 29.09 -12.71 -3.20
C GLY A 18 28.00 -11.82 -3.80
N SER A 19 27.45 -12.10 -4.99
CA SER A 19 26.16 -11.50 -5.39
C SER A 19 24.98 -12.17 -4.68
N SER A 20 24.91 -12.04 -3.36
CA SER A 20 23.74 -12.46 -2.58
C SER A 20 22.49 -11.75 -3.09
N THR A 21 21.47 -12.51 -3.46
CA THR A 21 20.16 -11.96 -3.87
C THR A 21 19.50 -11.13 -2.77
N ALA A 22 19.90 -11.32 -1.50
CA ALA A 22 19.44 -10.52 -0.37
C ALA A 22 19.92 -9.05 -0.41
N ASP A 23 21.05 -8.76 -1.06
CA ASP A 23 21.65 -7.42 -1.04
C ASP A 23 20.90 -6.42 -1.93
N ARG A 24 20.27 -6.90 -3.01
CA ARG A 24 19.36 -6.08 -3.85
C ARG A 24 18.10 -5.61 -3.10
N THR A 25 17.77 -6.25 -1.97
CA THR A 25 16.68 -5.84 -1.07
C THR A 25 17.09 -4.83 0.01
N ALA A 26 18.35 -4.40 0.05
CA ALA A 26 18.85 -3.47 1.07
C ALA A 26 18.32 -2.04 0.90
N ALA A 27 18.25 -1.52 -0.34
CA ALA A 27 17.89 -0.14 -0.65
C ALA A 27 16.37 0.15 -0.70
N MET A 28 15.59 -0.37 0.27
CA MET A 28 14.15 -0.09 0.37
C MET A 28 13.90 1.19 1.19
N SER A 29 13.01 2.06 0.71
CA SER A 29 12.66 3.31 1.38
C SER A 29 12.06 3.05 2.78
N LEU A 30 12.72 3.60 3.80
CA LEU A 30 12.31 3.48 5.20
C LEU A 30 11.14 4.41 5.59
N TYR A 31 10.71 5.28 4.68
CA TYR A 31 9.67 6.29 4.91
C TYR A 31 8.52 6.20 3.89
N ALA A 32 8.38 5.08 3.19
CA ALA A 32 7.26 4.86 2.27
C ALA A 32 5.93 4.52 3.00
N MET A 33 5.99 4.12 4.27
CA MET A 33 4.81 3.71 5.05
C MET A 33 3.75 4.82 5.23
N PRO A 34 4.07 6.07 5.65
CA PRO A 34 3.06 7.10 5.87
C PRO A 34 2.31 7.44 4.57
N ILE A 35 3.03 7.48 3.44
CA ILE A 35 2.44 7.72 2.11
C ILE A 35 1.50 6.57 1.74
N LEU A 36 1.90 5.31 1.96
CA LEU A 36 1.04 4.15 1.71
C LEU A 36 -0.25 4.18 2.58
N MET A 37 -0.10 4.44 3.88
CA MET A 37 -1.22 4.46 4.82
C MET A 37 -2.20 5.59 4.53
N ALA A 38 -1.71 6.79 4.20
CA ALA A 38 -2.56 7.93 3.85
C ALA A 38 -3.35 7.70 2.56
N ASN A 39 -2.68 7.22 1.51
CA ASN A 39 -3.33 6.99 0.21
C ASN A 39 -4.34 5.84 0.25
N LEU A 40 -3.98 4.69 0.86
CA LEU A 40 -4.94 3.59 1.02
C LEU A 40 -6.09 3.96 1.98
N GLY A 41 -5.83 4.78 2.99
CA GLY A 41 -6.86 5.31 3.89
C GLY A 41 -7.88 6.21 3.19
N ALA A 42 -7.43 7.06 2.27
CA ALA A 42 -8.32 7.88 1.45
C ALA A 42 -9.15 7.03 0.46
N GLU A 43 -8.52 6.09 -0.24
CA GLU A 43 -9.20 5.13 -1.12
C GLU A 43 -10.26 4.33 -0.35
N MET A 44 -9.96 3.87 0.87
CA MET A 44 -10.91 3.17 1.73
C MET A 44 -12.16 4.02 2.00
N LEU A 45 -11.98 5.27 2.42
CA LEU A 45 -13.08 6.20 2.69
C LEU A 45 -13.88 6.51 1.43
N TYR A 46 -13.22 6.70 0.29
CA TYR A 46 -13.85 6.92 -1.00
C TYR A 46 -14.73 5.72 -1.42
N ILE A 47 -14.17 4.51 -1.39
CA ILE A 47 -14.88 3.29 -1.77
C ILE A 47 -16.06 3.02 -0.83
N LEU A 48 -15.89 3.24 0.48
CA LEU A 48 -16.97 3.09 1.46
C LEU A 48 -18.10 4.11 1.24
N ASP A 49 -17.79 5.39 1.01
CA ASP A 49 -18.79 6.42 0.72
C ASP A 49 -19.60 6.07 -0.54
N LYS A 50 -18.92 5.62 -1.61
CA LYS A 50 -19.58 5.16 -2.84
C LYS A 50 -20.46 3.92 -2.62
N ARG A 51 -19.98 2.90 -1.89
CA ARG A 51 -20.75 1.68 -1.57
C ARG A 51 -21.99 2.00 -0.74
N LEU A 52 -21.86 2.82 0.30
CA LEU A 52 -22.98 3.21 1.17
C LEU A 52 -24.04 4.04 0.40
N ARG A 53 -23.62 4.92 -0.51
CA ARG A 53 -24.54 5.65 -1.41
C ARG A 53 -25.27 4.73 -2.39
N ALA A 54 -24.56 3.76 -2.98
CA ALA A 54 -25.17 2.78 -3.90
C ALA A 54 -26.19 1.87 -3.20
N GLN A 55 -26.05 1.67 -1.89
CA GLN A 55 -27.01 0.96 -1.03
C GLN A 55 -28.12 1.88 -0.46
N TRP A 56 -28.19 3.15 -0.90
CA TRP A 56 -29.16 4.15 -0.43
C TRP A 56 -29.13 4.40 1.08
N VAL A 57 -27.97 4.19 1.74
CA VAL A 57 -27.81 4.46 3.17
C VAL A 57 -27.97 5.95 3.42
N ALA A 58 -28.88 6.29 4.35
CA ALA A 58 -29.18 7.65 4.74
C ALA A 58 -27.92 8.43 5.19
N VAL A 59 -27.94 9.74 4.95
CA VAL A 59 -26.82 10.67 5.17
C VAL A 59 -26.23 10.53 6.58
N GLY A 60 -27.05 10.62 7.63
CA GLY A 60 -26.59 10.55 9.03
C GLY A 60 -25.83 9.26 9.38
N PRO A 61 -26.42 8.06 9.19
CA PRO A 61 -25.74 6.79 9.41
C PRO A 61 -24.47 6.61 8.55
N ARG A 62 -24.51 6.99 7.27
CA ARG A 62 -23.35 6.95 6.38
C ARG A 62 -22.21 7.81 6.90
N ASP A 63 -22.50 9.07 7.20
CA ASP A 63 -21.48 10.04 7.63
C ASP A 63 -20.92 9.65 9.01
N ARG A 64 -21.73 9.06 9.89
CA ARG A 64 -21.24 8.46 11.15
C ARG A 64 -20.24 7.33 10.92
N VAL A 65 -20.51 6.41 9.97
CA VAL A 65 -19.57 5.34 9.62
C VAL A 65 -18.27 5.92 9.05
N LEU A 66 -18.37 6.84 8.10
CA LEU A 66 -17.20 7.45 7.45
C LEU A 66 -16.34 8.24 8.43
N LYS A 67 -16.94 9.04 9.33
CA LYS A 67 -16.19 9.81 10.35
C LYS A 67 -15.48 8.91 11.36
N VAL A 68 -16.11 7.80 11.78
CA VAL A 68 -15.45 6.82 12.68
C VAL A 68 -14.27 6.14 11.98
N VAL A 69 -14.42 5.73 10.72
CA VAL A 69 -13.31 5.16 9.94
C VAL A 69 -12.21 6.21 9.74
N ALA A 70 -12.53 7.43 9.34
CA ALA A 70 -11.56 8.49 9.11
C ALA A 70 -10.77 8.84 10.38
N PHE A 71 -11.45 8.95 11.53
CA PHE A 71 -10.80 9.17 12.82
C PHE A 71 -9.74 8.10 13.13
N HIS A 72 -10.06 6.81 12.96
CA HIS A 72 -9.11 5.74 13.24
C HIS A 72 -8.02 5.58 12.16
N VAL A 73 -8.35 5.86 10.88
CA VAL A 73 -7.37 5.85 9.78
C VAL A 73 -6.35 6.98 9.97
N PHE A 74 -6.73 8.12 10.55
CA PHE A 74 -5.89 9.29 10.76
C PHE A 74 -5.56 9.58 12.24
N GLN A 75 -5.63 8.55 13.11
CA GLN A 75 -5.23 8.67 14.51
C GLN A 75 -3.70 8.84 14.65
N GLU A 76 -3.28 9.72 15.56
CA GLU A 76 -1.89 10.04 15.87
C GLU A 76 -1.04 8.77 16.06
N LYS A 77 -1.44 7.87 16.96
CA LYS A 77 -0.75 6.60 17.26
C LYS A 77 -0.47 5.71 16.04
N LEU A 78 -1.32 5.74 15.00
CA LEU A 78 -1.09 4.97 13.78
C LEU A 78 0.00 5.61 12.92
N TYR A 79 0.03 6.94 12.88
CA TYR A 79 1.06 7.69 12.17
C TYR A 79 2.38 7.75 12.93
N ASP A 80 2.39 7.81 14.26
CA ASP A 80 3.59 7.65 15.09
C ASP A 80 4.32 6.35 14.77
N GLU A 81 3.57 5.26 14.58
CA GLU A 81 4.13 3.98 14.14
C GLU A 81 4.52 4.04 12.66
N ALA A 82 3.71 4.63 11.78
CA ALA A 82 3.99 4.70 10.34
C ALA A 82 5.24 5.54 10.00
N PHE A 83 5.47 6.66 10.70
CA PHE A 83 6.60 7.58 10.48
C PHE A 83 7.92 7.08 11.06
N ARG A 84 7.93 6.01 11.88
CA ARG A 84 9.17 5.34 12.29
C ARG A 84 9.93 4.82 11.07
N PRO A 85 11.27 4.96 11.00
CA PRO A 85 12.06 4.43 9.90
C PRO A 85 11.92 2.90 9.87
N GLN A 86 11.18 2.37 8.89
CA GLN A 86 10.85 0.95 8.82
C GLN A 86 10.64 0.47 7.39
N ARG A 87 10.82 -0.83 7.16
CA ARG A 87 10.40 -1.45 5.91
C ARG A 87 8.87 -1.39 5.78
N VAL A 88 8.38 -1.16 4.57
CA VAL A 88 6.95 -1.26 4.26
C VAL A 88 6.45 -2.64 4.68
N TYR A 89 5.27 -2.69 5.31
CA TYR A 89 4.63 -3.93 5.75
C TYR A 89 4.30 -4.80 4.55
N ASP A 90 4.32 -6.12 4.74
CA ASP A 90 3.79 -7.04 3.75
C ASP A 90 2.27 -6.84 3.55
N THR A 91 1.76 -7.34 2.42
CA THR A 91 0.35 -7.24 2.03
C THR A 91 -0.61 -7.76 3.10
N ALA A 92 -0.24 -8.80 3.86
CA ALA A 92 -1.11 -9.39 4.87
C ALA A 92 -1.23 -8.50 6.11
N ARG A 93 -0.11 -7.90 6.55
CA ARG A 93 -0.08 -6.95 7.67
C ARG A 93 -0.77 -5.63 7.31
N VAL A 94 -0.60 -5.12 6.08
CA VAL A 94 -1.37 -3.94 5.61
C VAL A 94 -2.87 -4.27 5.55
N TRP A 95 -3.27 -5.43 5.00
CA TRP A 95 -4.67 -5.89 5.00
C TRP A 95 -5.24 -5.97 6.41
N GLN A 96 -4.49 -6.52 7.38
CA GLN A 96 -4.94 -6.67 8.76
C GLN A 96 -5.19 -5.31 9.44
N VAL A 97 -4.30 -4.32 9.21
CA VAL A 97 -4.52 -2.96 9.70
C VAL A 97 -5.82 -2.38 9.13
N PHE A 98 -6.03 -2.46 7.82
CA PHE A 98 -7.25 -1.92 7.21
C PHE A 98 -8.54 -2.69 7.55
N ALA A 99 -8.46 -4.00 7.80
CA ALA A 99 -9.57 -4.80 8.30
C ALA A 99 -9.98 -4.35 9.72
N ASN A 100 -9.00 -4.15 10.61
CA ASN A 100 -9.24 -3.61 11.95
C ASN A 100 -9.84 -2.20 11.90
N LEU A 101 -9.35 -1.34 11.00
CA LEU A 101 -9.90 0.00 10.79
C LEU A 101 -11.35 -0.03 10.27
N ALA A 102 -11.69 -0.96 9.37
CA ALA A 102 -13.07 -1.10 8.87
C ALA A 102 -14.03 -1.51 10.00
N HIS A 103 -13.59 -2.49 10.81
CA HIS A 103 -14.35 -3.04 11.93
C HIS A 103 -14.35 -2.16 13.20
N SER A 104 -13.61 -1.05 13.23
CA SER A 104 -13.76 0.01 14.25
C SER A 104 -15.11 0.72 14.16
N SER A 105 -15.76 0.68 12.99
CA SER A 105 -17.08 1.24 12.75
C SER A 105 -18.20 0.23 13.04
N VAL A 106 -19.43 0.72 13.21
CA VAL A 106 -20.62 -0.14 13.37
C VAL A 106 -20.92 -0.99 12.12
N MET A 107 -20.32 -0.67 10.97
CA MET A 107 -20.52 -1.38 9.71
C MET A 107 -19.79 -2.74 9.74
N ARG A 108 -20.58 -3.83 9.67
CA ARG A 108 -20.07 -5.21 9.61
C ARG A 108 -19.87 -5.66 8.17
N LEU A 109 -18.63 -5.60 7.68
CA LEU A 109 -18.22 -6.27 6.44
C LEU A 109 -18.06 -7.77 6.66
N SER A 110 -18.46 -8.59 5.68
CA SER A 110 -18.03 -10.00 5.64
C SER A 110 -16.55 -10.09 5.23
N LYS A 111 -15.87 -11.23 5.50
CA LYS A 111 -14.48 -11.42 5.04
C LYS A 111 -14.33 -11.17 3.54
N ALA A 112 -15.22 -11.74 2.72
CA ALA A 112 -15.21 -11.53 1.27
C ALA A 112 -15.42 -10.05 0.88
N SER A 113 -16.27 -9.32 1.60
CA SER A 113 -16.50 -7.88 1.38
C SER A 113 -15.29 -7.02 1.76
N MET A 114 -14.52 -7.44 2.77
CA MET A 114 -13.28 -6.80 3.21
C MET A 114 -12.12 -7.11 2.25
N ASP A 115 -11.98 -8.36 1.81
CA ASP A 115 -11.00 -8.75 0.78
C ASP A 115 -11.21 -7.94 -0.51
N MET A 116 -12.47 -7.81 -0.96
CA MET A 116 -12.82 -6.97 -2.11
C MET A 116 -12.66 -5.46 -1.85
N LEU A 117 -12.80 -4.98 -0.60
CA LEU A 117 -12.48 -3.59 -0.24
C LEU A 117 -10.98 -3.33 -0.40
N TYR A 118 -10.15 -4.19 0.19
CA TYR A 118 -8.69 -4.07 0.15
C TYR A 118 -8.14 -4.13 -1.28
N ILE A 119 -8.61 -5.06 -2.11
CA ILE A 119 -8.20 -5.16 -3.51
C ILE A 119 -8.58 -3.89 -4.29
N MET A 120 -9.80 -3.35 -4.08
CA MET A 120 -10.20 -2.10 -4.73
C MET A 120 -9.32 -0.92 -4.30
N MET A 121 -9.01 -0.78 -3.00
CA MET A 121 -8.12 0.28 -2.50
C MET A 121 -6.73 0.19 -3.13
N LEU A 122 -6.16 -1.02 -3.14
CA LEU A 122 -4.82 -1.27 -3.67
C LEU A 122 -4.76 -1.04 -5.17
N MET A 123 -5.78 -1.46 -5.93
CA MET A 123 -5.83 -1.25 -7.38
C MET A 123 -6.12 0.22 -7.74
N GLY A 124 -6.94 0.94 -6.98
CA GLY A 124 -7.18 2.38 -7.16
C GLY A 124 -5.90 3.19 -7.07
N PHE A 125 -5.20 3.09 -5.94
CA PHE A 125 -3.93 3.79 -5.74
C PHE A 125 -2.83 3.31 -6.70
N LYS A 126 -2.70 1.98 -6.94
CA LYS A 126 -1.74 1.44 -7.91
C LYS A 126 -1.99 1.98 -9.33
N TYR A 127 -3.24 2.13 -9.74
CA TYR A 127 -3.58 2.68 -11.06
C TYR A 127 -3.16 4.15 -11.17
N GLN A 128 -3.44 4.98 -10.16
CA GLN A 128 -3.00 6.38 -10.13
C GLN A 128 -1.48 6.52 -10.21
N LEU A 129 -0.73 5.66 -9.49
CA LEU A 129 0.73 5.60 -9.58
C LEU A 129 1.21 5.17 -10.98
N LEU A 130 0.57 4.18 -11.62
CA LEU A 130 0.90 3.75 -12.98
C LEU A 130 0.60 4.82 -14.04
N CYS A 131 -0.34 5.73 -13.77
CA CYS A 131 -0.66 6.86 -14.64
C CYS A 131 0.23 8.10 -14.39
N SER A 132 1.04 8.11 -13.32
CA SER A 132 1.95 9.22 -13.00
C SER A 132 3.08 9.31 -14.03
N ARG A 133 3.35 10.52 -14.54
CA ARG A 133 4.38 10.76 -15.56
C ARG A 133 5.59 11.53 -15.02
N ALA A 134 5.40 12.26 -13.92
CA ALA A 134 6.46 12.92 -13.16
C ALA A 134 6.36 12.56 -11.66
N PRO A 135 7.45 12.64 -10.88
CA PRO A 135 7.42 12.42 -9.43
C PRO A 135 6.40 13.31 -8.70
N ASP A 136 6.21 14.55 -9.18
CA ASP A 136 5.24 15.49 -8.62
C ASP A 136 3.80 14.98 -8.69
N ASP A 137 3.46 14.08 -9.62
CA ASP A 137 2.12 13.52 -9.75
C ASP A 137 1.78 12.63 -8.54
N ILE A 138 2.77 11.94 -7.95
CA ILE A 138 2.62 11.13 -6.73
C ILE A 138 2.27 12.03 -5.53
N LEU A 139 2.89 13.20 -5.45
CA LEU A 139 2.56 14.22 -4.43
C LEU A 139 1.16 14.78 -4.66
N LYS A 140 0.79 15.11 -5.91
CA LYS A 140 -0.57 15.59 -6.26
C LYS A 140 -1.65 14.57 -5.90
N ILE A 141 -1.43 13.27 -6.18
CA ILE A 141 -2.32 12.17 -5.80
C ILE A 141 -2.52 12.16 -4.28
N THR A 142 -1.42 12.19 -3.52
CA THR A 142 -1.47 12.17 -2.05
C THR A 142 -2.19 13.40 -1.48
N LEU A 143 -1.95 14.59 -2.03
CA LEU A 143 -2.64 15.82 -1.64
C LEU A 143 -4.14 15.79 -1.99
N LEU A 144 -4.51 15.29 -3.17
CA LEU A 144 -5.90 15.13 -3.59
C LEU A 144 -6.65 14.18 -2.64
N HIS A 145 -6.02 13.06 -2.28
CA HIS A 145 -6.53 12.12 -1.30
C HIS A 145 -6.77 12.77 0.06
N LEU A 146 -5.80 13.47 0.62
CA LEU A 146 -5.94 14.18 1.91
C LEU A 146 -7.03 15.27 1.87
N ASN A 147 -7.11 16.05 0.78
CA ASN A 147 -8.17 17.05 0.60
C ASN A 147 -9.56 16.40 0.54
N SER A 148 -9.71 15.26 -0.15
CA SER A 148 -10.99 14.54 -0.25
C SER A 148 -11.52 14.01 1.09
N ILE A 149 -10.65 13.90 2.10
CA ILE A 149 -10.99 13.52 3.48
C ILE A 149 -11.32 14.76 4.31
N LYS A 150 -10.60 15.87 4.11
CA LYS A 150 -10.88 17.16 4.75
C LYS A 150 -12.32 17.63 4.49
N ASP A 151 -12.84 17.39 3.30
CA ASP A 151 -14.23 17.71 2.92
C ASP A 151 -15.29 16.78 3.55
N LYS A 152 -14.87 15.75 4.31
CA LYS A 152 -15.73 14.73 4.93
C LYS A 152 -15.62 14.66 6.47
N ALA A 153 -14.63 15.33 7.06
CA ALA A 153 -14.38 15.38 8.51
C ALA A 153 -15.28 16.41 9.20
#